data_AF-A0A7X9B1R8-F1
#
_entry.id   AF-A0A7X9B1R8-F1
#
_cell.length_a   1.000
_cell.length_b   1.000
_cell.length_c   1.000
_cell.angle_alpha   90.00
_cell.angle_beta   90.00
_cell.angle_gamma   90.00
#
_symmetry.space_group_name_H-M   'P 1'
#
loop_
_entity.id
_entity.type
_entity.pdbx_description
1 polymer ?
#
loop_
_entity_poly.entity_id
_entity_poly.type
_entity_poly.pdbx_seq_one_letter_code
_entity_poly.pdbx_strand_id
1 'polypeptide(L)'
;LDVLLLMLESSYVLLFYSPRFDPENFTSWGDGPEEHVSLVEESLYYRGRANMGCGSYLRGFQVTAPVINERLRRRLMWESPEPKQYATFIVQDWKHGVVHECSCDPAQLGNYFVESDLPLQTSPAFFRPEVLLKYKADPDKYQIEGRSIHCRGAWFLKSYDINEASQVHAYLCDLNLLPYAEQLYWKSFNEAPKAGISARAYKSDFLAQWDTSPDPLASLKRRLQALNGSGITWWSLKNPQLPDRVHYPVTDSQEEWANELMALDQLVVEGLSRSYFKSKAEAAGITVEPQWGSLKLISEVLLHAQVNEEEATAVVAPLKSLHDLRSKMKGHAGGSDAKALRNAMIDKHGDLKSHFRALADDCDRAIALMAELTDAGVL
;
A
#
# COMPACT_ATOMS: atom_id res chain seq x y z
N LEU A 1 16.87 -7.09 14.34
CA LEU A 1 17.88 -7.42 15.35
C LEU A 1 19.06 -8.15 14.71
N ASP A 2 18.85 -9.32 14.10
CA ASP A 2 19.92 -10.08 13.41
C ASP A 2 20.67 -9.29 12.33
N VAL A 3 19.96 -8.53 11.47
CA VAL A 3 20.59 -7.66 10.45
C VAL A 3 21.45 -6.57 11.08
N LEU A 4 20.98 -5.98 12.18
CA LEU A 4 21.66 -4.90 12.90
C LEU A 4 22.93 -5.42 13.60
N LEU A 5 22.87 -6.63 14.16
CA LEU A 5 24.02 -7.29 14.77
C LEU A 5 25.05 -7.73 13.71
N LEU A 6 24.62 -8.18 12.54
CA LEU A 6 25.51 -8.41 11.39
C LEU A 6 26.24 -7.14 10.97
N MET A 7 25.51 -6.03 10.81
CA MET A 7 26.11 -4.73 10.45
C MET A 7 27.07 -4.18 11.51
N LEU A 8 26.88 -4.56 12.77
CA LEU A 8 27.70 -4.14 13.90
C LEU A 8 28.72 -5.20 14.34
N GLU A 9 28.91 -6.27 13.55
CA GLU A 9 29.83 -7.39 13.85
C GLU A 9 29.67 -7.94 15.29
N SER A 10 28.41 -8.01 15.75
CA SER A 10 28.07 -8.30 17.14
C SER A 10 27.48 -9.69 17.31
N SER A 11 27.73 -10.32 18.46
CA SER A 11 27.26 -11.67 18.81
C SER A 11 26.18 -11.65 19.89
N TYR A 12 25.35 -12.69 19.93
CA TYR A 12 24.44 -12.94 21.04
C TYR A 12 25.14 -13.69 22.16
N VAL A 13 24.86 -13.30 23.41
CA VAL A 13 25.24 -14.07 24.60
C VAL A 13 23.95 -14.59 25.24
N LEU A 14 23.70 -15.88 25.11
CA LEU A 14 22.56 -16.55 25.73
C LEU A 14 22.95 -17.04 27.12
N LEU A 15 22.43 -16.39 28.16
CA LEU A 15 22.59 -16.84 29.54
C LEU A 15 21.56 -17.94 29.85
N PHE A 16 21.99 -19.00 30.53
CA PHE A 16 21.08 -20.06 30.96
C PHE A 16 21.34 -20.54 32.39
N TYR A 17 20.27 -21.00 33.03
CA TYR A 17 20.31 -21.69 34.31
C TYR A 17 19.27 -22.81 34.30
N SER A 18 19.73 -24.05 34.48
CA SER A 18 18.90 -25.25 34.40
C SER A 18 19.07 -26.09 35.67
N PRO A 19 18.37 -25.76 36.77
CA PRO A 19 18.33 -26.59 37.96
C PRO A 19 17.35 -27.76 37.82
N ARG A 20 17.68 -28.89 38.43
CA ARG A 20 16.85 -30.08 38.63
C ARG A 20 17.05 -30.54 40.06
N PHE A 21 16.00 -30.79 40.83
CA PHE A 21 16.14 -31.27 42.21
C PHE A 21 14.94 -32.13 42.59
N ASP A 22 15.13 -32.98 43.58
CA ASP A 22 14.05 -33.74 44.22
C ASP A 22 13.42 -32.89 45.33
N PRO A 23 12.15 -32.45 45.21
CA PRO A 23 11.53 -31.59 46.20
C PRO A 23 11.45 -32.17 47.61
N GLU A 24 11.42 -33.49 47.77
CA GLU A 24 11.30 -34.14 49.08
C GLU A 24 12.65 -34.23 49.81
N ASN A 25 13.76 -34.32 49.07
CA ASN A 25 15.08 -34.62 49.61
C ASN A 25 16.12 -33.49 49.38
N PHE A 26 15.75 -32.44 48.66
CA PHE A 26 16.64 -31.31 48.38
C PHE A 26 16.64 -30.27 49.49
N THR A 27 17.76 -30.16 50.21
CA THR A 27 17.94 -29.16 51.28
C THR A 27 18.89 -28.04 50.88
N SER A 28 19.90 -28.34 50.05
CA SER A 28 20.82 -27.36 49.45
C SER A 28 21.62 -28.00 48.31
N TRP A 29 22.35 -27.18 47.57
CA TRP A 29 23.32 -27.65 46.58
C TRP A 29 24.61 -28.22 47.22
N GLY A 30 24.81 -28.06 48.54
CA GLY A 30 26.00 -28.52 49.29
C GLY A 30 27.29 -27.73 48.99
N ASP A 31 28.44 -28.26 49.45
CA ASP A 31 29.79 -27.68 49.25
C ASP A 31 30.72 -28.57 48.41
N GLY A 32 30.15 -29.54 47.69
CA GLY A 32 30.91 -30.45 46.81
C GLY A 32 31.60 -29.74 45.64
N PRO A 33 32.49 -30.43 44.91
CA PRO A 33 33.16 -29.84 43.76
C PRO A 33 32.15 -29.35 42.71
N GLU A 34 32.38 -28.15 42.17
CA GLU A 34 31.67 -27.62 41.00
C GLU A 34 32.48 -27.97 39.75
N GLU A 35 31.81 -28.54 38.75
CA GLU A 35 32.39 -28.76 37.44
C GLU A 35 32.40 -27.43 36.68
N HIS A 36 33.53 -27.10 36.05
CA HIS A 36 33.66 -25.97 35.14
C HIS A 36 34.03 -26.48 33.77
N VAL A 37 33.18 -26.22 32.79
CA VAL A 37 33.35 -26.70 31.42
C VAL A 37 33.43 -25.51 30.47
N SER A 38 34.45 -25.55 29.61
CA SER A 38 34.65 -24.60 28.52
C SER A 38 34.76 -25.37 27.21
N LEU A 39 33.66 -25.41 26.47
CA LEU A 39 33.57 -26.00 25.15
C LEU A 39 33.76 -24.89 24.12
N VAL A 40 35.03 -24.64 23.76
CA VAL A 40 35.42 -23.47 22.95
C VAL A 40 34.89 -23.59 21.51
N GLU A 41 34.90 -24.79 20.93
CA GLU A 41 34.41 -25.02 19.56
C GLU A 41 32.90 -24.78 19.46
N GLU A 42 32.16 -25.10 20.51
CA GLU A 42 30.71 -24.91 20.63
C GLU A 42 30.33 -23.55 21.24
N SER A 43 31.33 -22.73 21.60
CA SER A 43 31.17 -21.43 22.28
C SER A 43 30.29 -21.52 23.54
N LEU A 44 30.39 -22.63 24.26
CA LEU A 44 29.55 -22.97 25.41
C LEU A 44 30.38 -23.04 26.69
N TYR A 45 29.99 -22.23 27.68
CA TYR A 45 30.72 -22.10 28.94
C TYR A 45 29.75 -22.26 30.09
N TYR A 46 29.97 -23.25 30.95
CA TYR A 46 29.10 -23.45 32.10
C TYR A 46 29.85 -23.95 33.31
N ARG A 47 29.20 -23.75 34.44
CA ARG A 47 29.52 -24.39 35.70
C ARG A 47 28.32 -25.15 36.21
N GLY A 48 28.56 -26.27 36.85
CA GLY A 48 27.50 -27.16 37.24
C GLY A 48 27.87 -28.08 38.36
N ARG A 49 26.86 -28.61 39.01
CA ARG A 49 27.04 -29.61 40.06
C ARG A 49 25.98 -30.68 39.90
N ALA A 50 26.37 -31.92 40.15
CA ALA A 50 25.45 -33.04 40.29
C ALA A 50 25.64 -33.69 41.67
N ASN A 51 24.59 -33.65 42.48
CA ASN A 51 24.51 -34.34 43.77
C ASN A 51 23.69 -35.61 43.55
N MET A 52 24.35 -36.77 43.63
CA MET A 52 23.71 -38.08 43.43
C MET A 52 22.48 -38.22 44.34
N GLY A 53 21.30 -38.37 43.72
CA GLY A 53 20.04 -38.61 44.41
C GLY A 53 19.27 -37.35 44.88
N CYS A 54 19.87 -36.15 44.88
CA CYS A 54 19.21 -34.96 45.46
C CYS A 54 18.98 -33.82 44.44
N GLY A 55 19.86 -33.65 43.45
CA GLY A 55 19.68 -32.61 42.43
C GLY A 55 20.94 -32.29 41.61
N SER A 56 20.77 -31.53 40.54
CA SER A 56 21.84 -30.97 39.71
C SER A 56 21.50 -29.58 39.20
N TYR A 57 22.49 -28.76 38.88
CA TYR A 57 22.27 -27.57 38.05
C TYR A 57 23.38 -27.38 37.04
N LEU A 58 23.03 -26.68 35.96
CA LEU A 58 23.96 -26.11 34.99
C LEU A 58 23.69 -24.62 34.88
N ARG A 59 24.71 -23.79 35.05
CA ARG A 59 24.63 -22.34 34.87
C ARG A 59 25.74 -21.90 33.95
N GLY A 60 25.39 -21.16 32.91
CA GLY A 60 26.40 -20.77 31.94
C GLY A 60 25.90 -19.75 30.94
N PHE A 61 26.71 -19.60 29.90
CA PHE A 61 26.37 -18.82 28.74
C PHE A 61 26.86 -19.51 27.47
N GLN A 62 26.15 -19.24 26.38
CA GLN A 62 26.58 -19.60 25.04
C GLN A 62 26.73 -18.34 24.20
N VAL A 63 27.85 -18.21 23.48
CA VAL A 63 28.02 -17.16 22.49
C VAL A 63 27.57 -17.70 21.14
N THR A 64 26.67 -16.99 20.48
CA THR A 64 26.15 -17.40 19.17
C THR A 64 26.23 -16.22 18.21
N ALA A 65 26.91 -16.43 17.08
CA ALA A 65 26.91 -15.46 15.99
C ALA A 65 25.60 -15.56 15.21
N PRO A 66 25.08 -14.45 14.65
CA PRO A 66 23.95 -14.49 13.74
C PRO A 66 24.30 -15.36 12.52
N VAL A 67 23.57 -16.46 12.32
CA VAL A 67 23.74 -17.32 11.15
C VAL A 67 23.10 -16.64 9.94
N ILE A 68 23.91 -16.30 8.94
CA ILE A 68 23.42 -15.80 7.64
C ILE A 68 22.72 -16.94 6.91
N ASN A 69 21.42 -17.10 7.16
CA ASN A 69 20.55 -17.99 6.39
C ASN A 69 19.92 -17.26 5.19
N GLU A 70 19.31 -17.99 4.26
CA GLU A 70 18.67 -17.40 3.07
C GLU A 70 17.58 -16.37 3.40
N ARG A 71 16.94 -16.45 4.57
CA ARG A 71 15.94 -15.47 5.01
C ARG A 71 16.60 -14.14 5.39
N LEU A 72 17.77 -14.17 6.01
CA LEU A 72 18.58 -12.99 6.32
C LEU A 72 19.23 -12.39 5.07
N ARG A 73 19.75 -13.23 4.15
CA ARG A 73 20.28 -12.77 2.85
C ARG A 73 19.24 -12.01 2.04
N ARG A 74 17.99 -12.51 1.98
CA ARG A 74 16.89 -11.78 1.31
C ARG A 74 16.58 -10.41 1.92
N ARG A 75 16.91 -10.18 3.19
CA ARG A 75 16.74 -8.88 3.86
C ARG A 75 17.91 -7.94 3.62
N LEU A 76 19.10 -8.48 3.38
CA LEU A 76 20.30 -7.74 2.99
C LEU A 76 20.28 -7.53 1.47
N MET A 77 19.36 -6.67 0.98
CA MET A 77 19.15 -6.43 -0.46
C MET A 77 20.40 -5.91 -1.22
N TRP A 78 21.48 -5.60 -0.51
CA TRP A 78 22.77 -5.14 -1.03
C TRP A 78 23.87 -6.22 -1.06
N GLU A 79 23.68 -7.41 -0.47
CA GLU A 79 24.63 -8.53 -0.55
C GLU A 79 24.07 -9.67 -1.41
N SER A 80 24.13 -9.51 -2.73
CA SER A 80 24.05 -10.66 -3.63
C SER A 80 25.46 -11.10 -4.00
N PRO A 81 25.81 -12.40 -3.91
CA PRO A 81 27.14 -12.89 -4.28
C PRO A 81 27.42 -12.79 -5.79
N GLU A 82 26.39 -12.59 -6.63
CA GLU A 82 26.54 -12.37 -8.07
C GLU A 82 26.54 -10.88 -8.40
N PRO A 83 27.36 -10.43 -9.37
CA PRO A 83 27.38 -9.03 -9.80
C PRO A 83 26.00 -8.63 -10.34
N LYS A 84 25.37 -7.65 -9.69
CA LYS A 84 24.04 -7.17 -10.05
C LYS A 84 24.09 -6.49 -11.43
N GLN A 85 23.19 -6.88 -12.31
CA GLN A 85 22.97 -6.22 -13.60
C GLN A 85 22.07 -5.00 -13.42
N TYR A 86 22.34 -3.95 -14.20
CA TYR A 86 21.59 -2.71 -14.19
C TYR A 86 21.18 -2.32 -15.60
N ALA A 87 19.93 -1.87 -15.74
CA ALA A 87 19.42 -1.35 -17.00
C ALA A 87 19.84 0.11 -17.20
N THR A 88 19.78 0.56 -18.45
CA THR A 88 19.93 1.96 -18.84
C THR A 88 18.58 2.57 -19.17
N PHE A 89 18.45 3.88 -18.93
CA PHE A 89 17.22 4.65 -19.14
C PHE A 89 17.53 5.99 -19.77
N ILE A 90 16.63 6.50 -20.61
CA ILE A 90 16.52 7.89 -21.02
C ILE A 90 16.15 8.71 -19.78
N VAL A 91 17.06 9.58 -19.37
CA VAL A 91 17.03 10.32 -18.10
C VAL A 91 17.18 11.81 -18.38
N GLN A 92 16.48 12.62 -17.58
CA GLN A 92 16.76 14.04 -17.50
C GLN A 92 17.89 14.27 -16.50
N ASP A 93 19.12 14.35 -16.99
CA ASP A 93 20.29 14.56 -16.14
C ASP A 93 20.32 15.98 -15.61
N TRP A 94 20.00 16.15 -14.34
CA TRP A 94 19.95 17.46 -13.70
C TRP A 94 21.32 18.07 -13.46
N LYS A 95 22.37 17.27 -13.41
CA LYS A 95 23.73 17.78 -13.21
C LYS A 95 24.24 18.50 -14.45
N HIS A 96 24.06 17.85 -15.60
CA HIS A 96 24.58 18.32 -16.88
C HIS A 96 23.55 19.09 -17.69
N GLY A 97 22.27 19.05 -17.29
CA GLY A 97 21.17 19.73 -17.99
C GLY A 97 20.83 19.12 -19.35
N VAL A 98 21.08 17.82 -19.54
CA VAL A 98 20.88 17.11 -20.82
C VAL A 98 19.95 15.91 -20.67
N VAL A 99 19.28 15.53 -21.75
CA VAL A 99 18.50 14.28 -21.82
C VAL A 99 19.29 13.26 -22.62
N HIS A 100 19.63 12.13 -22.01
CA HIS A 100 20.39 11.07 -22.66
C HIS A 100 20.13 9.71 -21.98
N GLU A 101 20.58 8.62 -22.61
CA GLU A 101 20.52 7.29 -22.01
C GLU A 101 21.71 7.07 -21.06
N CYS A 102 21.43 6.74 -19.80
CA CYS A 102 22.47 6.42 -18.80
C CYS A 102 22.07 5.21 -17.94
N SER A 103 23.06 4.57 -17.31
CA SER A 103 22.86 3.42 -16.43
C SER A 103 22.23 3.83 -15.10
N CYS A 104 21.39 2.97 -14.51
CA CYS A 104 20.98 3.13 -13.10
C CYS A 104 21.96 2.49 -12.11
N ASP A 105 23.07 1.91 -12.58
CA ASP A 105 24.12 1.35 -11.73
C ASP A 105 24.64 2.37 -10.69
N PRO A 106 24.57 2.08 -9.37
CA PRO A 106 25.08 2.98 -8.33
C PRO A 106 26.54 3.42 -8.53
N ALA A 107 27.38 2.57 -9.13
CA ALA A 107 28.78 2.91 -9.39
C ALA A 107 28.95 3.96 -10.51
N GLN A 108 27.91 4.16 -11.33
CA GLN A 108 27.87 5.11 -12.45
C GLN A 108 27.03 6.35 -12.12
N LEU A 109 26.65 6.54 -10.85
CA LEU A 109 25.84 7.65 -10.39
C LEU A 109 26.56 8.46 -9.31
N GLY A 110 26.46 9.78 -9.44
CA GLY A 110 26.92 10.73 -8.44
C GLY A 110 25.84 11.04 -7.41
N ASN A 111 26.22 11.68 -6.31
CA ASN A 111 25.30 12.21 -5.31
C ASN A 111 25.65 13.67 -4.98
N TYR A 112 24.89 14.30 -4.08
CA TYR A 112 25.10 15.71 -3.71
C TYR A 112 26.19 15.92 -2.66
N PHE A 113 26.76 14.85 -2.09
CA PHE A 113 27.71 14.91 -0.98
C PHE A 113 29.15 14.65 -1.39
N VAL A 114 29.35 13.89 -2.48
CA VAL A 114 30.66 13.52 -3.00
C VAL A 114 30.82 14.14 -4.39
N GLU A 115 31.88 14.92 -4.57
CA GLU A 115 32.22 15.50 -5.87
C GLU A 115 32.51 14.40 -6.88
N SER A 116 31.93 14.53 -8.07
CA SER A 116 31.95 13.57 -9.15
C SER A 116 31.49 14.28 -10.41
N ASP A 117 31.78 13.77 -11.60
CA ASP A 117 31.17 14.21 -12.86
C ASP A 117 30.05 13.27 -13.33
N LEU A 118 29.64 12.31 -12.51
CA LEU A 118 28.58 11.36 -12.87
C LEU A 118 27.18 11.99 -12.72
N PRO A 119 26.18 11.55 -13.53
CA PRO A 119 24.78 11.94 -13.40
C PRO A 119 24.29 11.77 -11.96
N LEU A 120 23.46 12.71 -11.48
CA LEU A 120 22.93 12.60 -10.11
C LEU A 120 22.03 11.38 -10.00
N GLN A 121 22.17 10.62 -8.91
CA GLN A 121 21.31 9.47 -8.59
C GLN A 121 19.82 9.84 -8.45
N THR A 122 19.53 11.12 -8.21
CA THR A 122 18.17 11.69 -8.14
C THR A 122 17.65 12.18 -9.49
N SER A 123 18.43 12.04 -10.57
CA SER A 123 17.96 12.38 -11.91
C SER A 123 16.79 11.46 -12.28
N PRO A 124 15.66 12.02 -12.76
CA PRO A 124 14.47 11.24 -13.06
C PRO A 124 14.52 10.60 -14.46
N ALA A 125 14.04 9.36 -14.54
CA ALA A 125 13.64 8.73 -15.79
C ALA A 125 12.12 8.82 -15.95
N PHE A 126 11.65 8.88 -17.19
CA PHE A 126 10.23 9.05 -17.53
C PHE A 126 9.70 7.86 -18.30
N PHE A 127 8.43 7.54 -18.08
CA PHE A 127 7.80 6.32 -18.57
C PHE A 127 6.36 6.60 -19.00
N ARG A 128 5.91 5.88 -20.02
CA ARG A 128 4.49 5.85 -20.35
C ARG A 128 3.68 5.25 -19.19
N PRO A 129 2.47 5.74 -18.90
CA PRO A 129 1.70 5.36 -17.70
C PRO A 129 1.32 3.88 -17.65
N GLU A 130 1.32 3.18 -18.79
CA GLU A 130 1.05 1.75 -18.90
C GLU A 130 2.01 0.90 -18.05
N VAL A 131 3.19 1.42 -17.69
CA VAL A 131 4.13 0.74 -16.78
C VAL A 131 3.44 0.31 -15.47
N LEU A 132 2.46 1.07 -14.99
CA LEU A 132 1.75 0.78 -13.73
C LEU A 132 0.66 -0.29 -13.86
N LEU A 133 0.19 -0.60 -15.08
CA LEU A 133 -0.95 -1.52 -15.28
C LEU A 133 -0.67 -2.92 -14.75
N LYS A 134 0.57 -3.42 -14.91
CA LYS A 134 1.02 -4.70 -14.35
C LYS A 134 0.80 -4.78 -12.83
N TYR A 135 1.10 -3.69 -12.13
CA TYR A 135 1.03 -3.66 -10.67
C TYR A 135 -0.42 -3.50 -10.18
N LYS A 136 -1.24 -2.78 -10.93
CA LYS A 136 -2.68 -2.63 -10.64
C LYS A 136 -3.49 -3.91 -10.92
N ALA A 137 -3.08 -4.70 -11.91
CA ALA A 137 -3.80 -5.90 -12.33
C ALA A 137 -3.71 -7.08 -11.34
N ASP A 138 -2.67 -7.14 -10.51
CA ASP A 138 -2.44 -8.23 -9.54
C ASP A 138 -2.25 -7.67 -8.11
N PRO A 139 -3.33 -7.20 -7.46
CA PRO A 139 -3.28 -6.61 -6.12
C PRO A 139 -2.94 -7.63 -5.03
N ASP A 140 -3.04 -8.93 -5.32
CA ASP A 140 -2.61 -9.96 -4.37
C ASP A 140 -1.09 -10.04 -4.34
N LYS A 141 -0.40 -9.76 -5.46
CA LYS A 141 1.07 -9.76 -5.57
C LYS A 141 1.70 -8.40 -5.29
N TYR A 142 1.07 -7.33 -5.77
CA TYR A 142 1.63 -5.98 -5.66
C TYR A 142 0.74 -5.09 -4.80
N GLN A 143 1.37 -4.24 -4.00
CA GLN A 143 0.69 -3.21 -3.22
C GLN A 143 1.18 -1.86 -3.68
N ILE A 144 0.23 -0.98 -4.03
CA ILE A 144 0.53 0.40 -4.44
C ILE A 144 0.08 1.32 -3.30
N GLU A 145 1.05 1.90 -2.61
CA GLU A 145 0.81 2.77 -1.46
C GLU A 145 1.32 4.17 -1.76
N GLY A 146 0.38 5.07 -2.08
CA GLY A 146 0.67 6.45 -2.46
C GLY A 146 1.55 6.52 -3.71
N ARG A 147 2.86 6.61 -3.47
CA ARG A 147 3.92 6.74 -4.49
C ARG A 147 4.88 5.57 -4.52
N SER A 148 4.62 4.53 -3.74
CA SER A 148 5.49 3.35 -3.64
C SER A 148 4.80 2.12 -4.21
N ILE A 149 5.61 1.18 -4.69
CA ILE A 149 5.14 -0.12 -5.18
C ILE A 149 5.89 -1.19 -4.42
N HIS A 150 5.18 -2.12 -3.80
CA HIS A 150 5.76 -3.22 -3.03
C HIS A 150 5.38 -4.55 -3.65
N CYS A 151 6.34 -5.48 -3.73
CA CYS A 151 6.10 -6.85 -4.16
C CYS A 151 6.34 -7.82 -3.01
N ARG A 152 5.32 -8.12 -2.18
CA ARG A 152 5.33 -9.12 -1.09
C ARG A 152 6.65 -9.21 -0.29
N GLY A 153 7.26 -8.07 0.03
CA GLY A 153 8.54 -8.00 0.77
C GLY A 153 9.79 -8.51 0.00
N ALA A 154 9.68 -8.82 -1.29
CA ALA A 154 10.80 -9.22 -2.14
C ALA A 154 11.56 -8.01 -2.70
N TRP A 155 10.84 -6.97 -3.14
CA TRP A 155 11.41 -5.70 -3.58
C TRP A 155 10.37 -4.59 -3.42
N PHE A 156 10.83 -3.35 -3.43
CA PHE A 156 9.96 -2.18 -3.49
C PHE A 156 10.55 -1.11 -4.41
N LEU A 157 9.68 -0.35 -5.08
CA LEU A 157 10.00 0.94 -5.67
C LEU A 157 9.65 2.01 -4.64
N LYS A 158 10.64 2.78 -4.21
CA LYS A 158 10.48 3.75 -3.12
C LYS A 158 9.52 4.88 -3.51
N SER A 159 9.73 5.49 -4.67
CA SER A 159 8.93 6.61 -5.12
C SER A 159 8.79 6.61 -6.65
N TYR A 160 7.56 6.83 -7.11
CA TYR A 160 7.21 7.31 -8.43
C TYR A 160 6.13 8.39 -8.32
N ASP A 161 5.93 9.18 -9.37
CA ASP A 161 4.72 10.00 -9.48
C ASP A 161 4.33 10.22 -10.94
N ILE A 162 3.16 10.78 -11.18
CA ILE A 162 2.67 11.14 -12.52
C ILE A 162 2.72 12.66 -12.67
N ASN A 163 3.42 13.15 -13.70
CA ASN A 163 3.52 14.57 -13.99
C ASN A 163 2.32 15.11 -14.79
N GLU A 164 2.35 16.40 -15.10
CA GLU A 164 1.28 17.09 -15.86
C GLU A 164 1.13 16.61 -17.31
N ALA A 165 2.16 15.97 -17.87
CA ALA A 165 2.13 15.36 -19.21
C ALA A 165 1.70 13.88 -19.17
N SER A 166 1.11 13.43 -18.06
CA SER A 166 0.70 12.04 -17.82
C SER A 166 1.84 11.01 -17.93
N GLN A 167 3.08 11.44 -17.71
CA GLN A 167 4.23 10.54 -17.63
C GLN A 167 4.47 10.11 -16.20
N VAL A 168 4.74 8.83 -16.02
CA VAL A 168 5.27 8.31 -14.77
C VAL A 168 6.75 8.66 -14.71
N HIS A 169 7.21 9.20 -13.58
CA HIS A 169 8.63 9.44 -13.34
C HIS A 169 9.09 8.72 -12.08
N ALA A 170 10.35 8.27 -12.10
CA ALA A 170 11.02 7.64 -10.97
C ALA A 170 12.52 7.97 -11.00
N TYR A 171 13.15 8.02 -9.83
CA TYR A 171 14.56 8.36 -9.70
C TYR A 171 15.47 7.15 -9.98
N LEU A 172 16.64 7.38 -10.56
CA LEU A 172 17.62 6.32 -10.82
C LEU A 172 18.01 5.55 -9.55
N CYS A 173 18.15 6.24 -8.41
CA CYS A 173 18.43 5.62 -7.12
C CYS A 173 17.34 4.64 -6.66
N ASP A 174 16.09 4.86 -7.07
CA ASP A 174 14.99 3.98 -6.70
C ASP A 174 14.85 2.82 -7.70
N LEU A 175 15.08 3.10 -9.00
CA LEU A 175 15.09 2.08 -10.06
C LEU A 175 16.21 1.06 -9.88
N ASN A 176 17.38 1.48 -9.38
CA ASN A 176 18.53 0.58 -9.19
C ASN A 176 18.29 -0.49 -8.11
N LEU A 177 17.35 -0.25 -7.19
CA LEU A 177 16.99 -1.20 -6.13
C LEU A 177 16.13 -2.33 -6.67
N LEU A 178 15.41 -2.11 -7.77
CA LEU A 178 14.56 -3.12 -8.39
C LEU A 178 15.39 -4.33 -8.88
N PRO A 179 14.80 -5.54 -8.90
CA PRO A 179 15.38 -6.67 -9.61
C PRO A 179 15.58 -6.34 -11.09
N TYR A 180 16.62 -6.90 -11.71
CA TYR A 180 16.95 -6.58 -13.10
C TYR A 180 15.80 -6.84 -14.09
N ALA A 181 15.03 -7.91 -13.89
CA ALA A 181 13.82 -8.18 -14.69
C ALA A 181 12.75 -7.08 -14.57
N GLU A 182 12.59 -6.48 -13.38
CA GLU A 182 11.70 -5.33 -13.21
C GLU A 182 12.30 -4.08 -13.84
N GLN A 183 13.61 -3.85 -13.73
CA GLN A 183 14.27 -2.74 -14.43
C GLN A 183 14.06 -2.82 -15.95
N LEU A 184 14.17 -4.01 -16.55
CA LEU A 184 13.91 -4.23 -17.98
C LEU A 184 12.44 -4.00 -18.35
N TYR A 185 11.51 -4.40 -17.47
CA TYR A 185 10.09 -4.11 -17.64
C TYR A 185 9.86 -2.59 -17.67
N TRP A 186 10.39 -1.84 -16.70
CA TRP A 186 10.34 -0.37 -16.70
C TRP A 186 10.99 0.22 -17.95
N LYS A 187 12.15 -0.30 -18.37
CA LYS A 187 12.86 0.14 -19.57
C LYS A 187 11.99 0.05 -20.83
N SER A 188 11.13 -0.96 -20.96
CA SER A 188 10.24 -1.11 -22.12
C SER A 188 9.19 0.01 -22.27
N PHE A 189 8.92 0.76 -21.20
CA PHE A 189 8.02 1.92 -21.19
C PHE A 189 8.75 3.26 -21.11
N ASN A 190 10.08 3.25 -21.03
CA ASN A 190 10.88 4.45 -20.89
C ASN A 190 10.78 5.33 -22.14
N GLU A 191 10.57 6.62 -21.93
CA GLU A 191 10.44 7.62 -22.98
C GLU A 191 11.12 8.93 -22.56
N ALA A 192 11.34 9.83 -23.53
CA ALA A 192 11.89 11.14 -23.25
C ALA A 192 10.92 11.99 -22.40
N PRO A 193 11.42 12.88 -21.52
CA PRO A 193 10.59 13.80 -20.77
C PRO A 193 9.81 14.74 -21.70
N LYS A 194 8.50 14.82 -21.48
CA LYS A 194 7.57 15.80 -22.07
C LYS A 194 7.33 16.96 -21.11
N ALA A 195 7.51 16.73 -19.81
CA ALA A 195 7.47 17.72 -18.74
C ALA A 195 8.44 17.31 -17.62
N GLY A 196 8.63 18.18 -16.63
CA GLY A 196 9.42 17.86 -15.44
C GLY A 196 8.74 16.84 -14.51
N ILE A 197 9.34 16.61 -13.34
CA ILE A 197 8.68 15.84 -12.28
C ILE A 197 7.41 16.56 -11.78
N SER A 198 6.49 15.81 -11.19
CA SER A 198 5.26 16.39 -10.64
C SER A 198 5.55 17.45 -9.58
N ALA A 199 4.71 18.49 -9.51
CA ALA A 199 4.83 19.55 -8.50
C ALA A 199 4.79 18.99 -7.07
N ARG A 200 4.01 17.92 -6.85
CA ARG A 200 3.97 17.17 -5.60
C ARG A 200 5.34 16.56 -5.27
N ALA A 201 5.96 15.85 -6.22
CA ALA A 201 7.30 15.26 -6.04
C ALA A 201 8.35 16.30 -5.71
N TYR A 202 8.33 17.42 -6.43
CA TYR A 202 9.30 18.47 -6.18
C TYR A 202 9.19 19.01 -4.73
N LYS A 203 7.95 19.27 -4.26
CA LYS A 203 7.70 19.73 -2.89
C LYS A 203 8.12 18.70 -1.84
N SER A 204 7.71 17.44 -1.99
CA SER A 204 7.98 16.41 -0.99
C SER A 204 9.44 15.98 -0.96
N ASP A 205 10.04 15.78 -2.12
CA ASP A 205 11.32 15.06 -2.24
C ASP A 205 12.52 16.02 -2.14
N PHE A 206 12.35 17.28 -2.53
CA PHE A 206 13.44 18.26 -2.57
C PHE A 206 13.24 19.45 -1.63
N LEU A 207 12.00 19.93 -1.45
CA LEU A 207 11.72 21.06 -0.55
C LEU A 207 11.41 20.64 0.89
N ALA A 208 11.28 19.34 1.15
CA ALA A 208 10.85 18.78 2.44
C ALA A 208 9.50 19.38 2.93
N GLN A 209 8.57 19.64 2.00
CA GLN A 209 7.25 20.19 2.29
C GLN A 209 6.17 19.13 2.09
N TRP A 210 5.18 19.12 2.99
CA TRP A 210 4.00 18.29 2.82
C TRP A 210 3.17 18.75 1.63
N ASP A 211 2.69 17.81 0.82
CA ASP A 211 1.66 18.11 -0.16
C ASP A 211 0.29 18.16 0.52
N THR A 212 -0.26 19.36 0.62
CA THR A 212 -1.59 19.61 1.18
C THR A 212 -2.66 19.71 0.09
N SER A 213 -2.32 19.35 -1.16
CA SER A 213 -3.29 19.32 -2.25
C SER A 213 -4.42 18.34 -1.90
N PRO A 214 -5.69 18.71 -2.09
CA PRO A 214 -6.80 17.81 -1.82
C PRO A 214 -6.66 16.51 -2.62
N ASP A 215 -6.92 15.36 -1.99
CA ASP A 215 -7.04 14.07 -2.68
C ASP A 215 -8.38 13.45 -2.29
N PRO A 216 -9.43 13.60 -3.11
CA PRO A 216 -10.76 13.12 -2.80
C PRO A 216 -10.82 11.62 -2.56
N LEU A 217 -10.08 10.82 -3.33
CA LEU A 217 -10.03 9.37 -3.13
C LEU A 217 -9.38 9.01 -1.79
N ALA A 218 -8.29 9.68 -1.42
CA ALA A 218 -7.66 9.46 -0.11
C ALA A 218 -8.57 9.93 1.04
N SER A 219 -9.30 11.03 0.86
CA SER A 219 -10.31 11.52 1.81
C SER A 219 -11.42 10.50 2.02
N LEU A 220 -12.01 10.01 0.91
CA LEU A 220 -13.05 8.98 0.90
C LEU A 220 -12.59 7.71 1.62
N LYS A 221 -11.41 7.18 1.27
CA LYS A 221 -10.86 5.98 1.93
C LYS A 221 -10.72 6.18 3.43
N ARG A 222 -10.17 7.32 3.86
CA ARG A 222 -10.00 7.65 5.29
C ARG A 222 -11.35 7.75 6.00
N ARG A 223 -12.36 8.38 5.36
CA ARG A 223 -13.71 8.50 5.90
C ARG A 223 -14.35 7.13 6.08
N LEU A 224 -14.28 6.27 5.07
CA LEU A 224 -14.82 4.91 5.15
C LEU A 224 -14.11 4.05 6.20
N GLN A 225 -12.79 4.19 6.35
CA GLN A 225 -12.04 3.52 7.43
C GLN A 225 -12.48 4.02 8.82
N ALA A 226 -12.63 5.33 9.00
CA ALA A 226 -13.14 5.92 10.25
C ALA A 226 -14.57 5.45 10.54
N LEU A 227 -15.42 5.41 9.52
CA LEU A 227 -16.81 4.95 9.59
C LEU A 227 -16.90 3.47 9.99
N ASN A 228 -16.00 2.63 9.47
CA ASN A 228 -15.91 1.22 9.87
C ASN A 228 -15.56 1.08 11.37
N GLY A 229 -14.73 1.99 11.89
CA GLY A 229 -14.28 1.98 13.28
C GLY A 229 -15.26 2.62 14.27
N SER A 230 -16.24 3.40 13.81
CA SER A 230 -17.17 4.14 14.69
C SER A 230 -18.35 3.31 15.19
N GLY A 231 -18.50 2.06 14.75
CA GLY A 231 -19.61 1.18 15.15
C GLY A 231 -20.93 1.49 14.43
N ILE A 232 -20.88 2.20 13.30
CA ILE A 232 -22.07 2.46 12.49
C ILE A 232 -22.63 1.16 11.90
N THR A 233 -23.94 1.10 11.72
CA THR A 233 -24.65 -0.12 11.31
C THR A 233 -25.19 -0.09 9.89
N TRP A 234 -25.20 1.09 9.26
CA TRP A 234 -25.71 1.27 7.90
C TRP A 234 -24.66 1.04 6.81
N TRP A 235 -23.39 0.98 7.18
CA TRP A 235 -22.29 0.64 6.28
C TRP A 235 -21.25 -0.20 6.99
N SER A 236 -20.58 -1.08 6.24
CA SER A 236 -19.54 -1.97 6.75
C SER A 236 -18.50 -2.26 5.68
N LEU A 237 -17.23 -2.30 6.06
CA LEU A 237 -16.15 -2.71 5.16
C LEU A 237 -16.17 -4.24 4.99
N LYS A 238 -16.64 -4.72 3.84
CA LYS A 238 -16.80 -6.17 3.57
C LYS A 238 -15.48 -6.93 3.53
N ASN A 239 -14.42 -6.28 3.04
CA ASN A 239 -13.08 -6.83 3.00
C ASN A 239 -12.06 -5.72 3.36
N PRO A 240 -11.22 -5.93 4.40
CA PRO A 240 -10.22 -4.95 4.83
C PRO A 240 -9.25 -4.49 3.74
N GLN A 241 -9.05 -5.28 2.69
CA GLN A 241 -8.14 -4.97 1.58
C GLN A 241 -8.76 -4.12 0.47
N LEU A 242 -10.09 -3.91 0.47
CA LEU A 242 -10.75 -3.13 -0.59
C LEU A 242 -10.21 -1.70 -0.72
N PRO A 243 -9.93 -0.94 0.36
CA PRO A 243 -9.39 0.40 0.24
C PRO A 243 -8.07 0.41 -0.54
N ASP A 244 -7.24 -0.62 -0.38
CA ASP A 244 -5.93 -0.70 -1.04
C ASP A 244 -6.04 -1.08 -2.52
N ARG A 245 -7.19 -1.59 -2.97
CA ARG A 245 -7.45 -2.01 -4.36
C ARG A 245 -8.02 -0.90 -5.25
N VAL A 246 -8.49 0.20 -4.68
CA VAL A 246 -9.08 1.31 -5.46
C VAL A 246 -7.99 2.31 -5.83
N HIS A 247 -7.76 2.54 -7.11
CA HIS A 247 -6.77 3.51 -7.58
C HIS A 247 -7.38 4.46 -8.61
N TYR A 248 -6.69 5.58 -8.84
CA TYR A 248 -7.02 6.38 -10.01
C TYR A 248 -6.64 5.62 -11.28
N PRO A 249 -7.45 5.68 -12.36
CA PRO A 249 -6.99 5.24 -13.67
C PRO A 249 -5.79 6.11 -14.09
N VAL A 250 -4.77 5.48 -14.66
CA VAL A 250 -3.54 6.15 -15.11
C VAL A 250 -3.46 6.25 -16.63
N THR A 251 -4.31 5.51 -17.34
CA THR A 251 -4.50 5.61 -18.79
C THR A 251 -5.97 5.86 -19.11
N ASP A 252 -6.23 6.16 -20.39
CA ASP A 252 -7.61 6.20 -20.89
C ASP A 252 -8.13 4.81 -21.30
N SER A 253 -7.54 3.71 -20.83
CA SER A 253 -8.02 2.37 -21.15
C SER A 253 -9.44 2.15 -20.61
N GLN A 254 -10.34 1.66 -21.48
CA GLN A 254 -11.70 1.31 -21.10
C GLN A 254 -11.72 0.20 -20.02
N GLU A 255 -10.85 -0.79 -20.17
CA GLU A 255 -10.76 -1.92 -19.26
C GLU A 255 -10.23 -1.51 -17.89
N GLU A 256 -9.18 -0.67 -17.87
CA GLU A 256 -8.66 -0.10 -16.62
C GLU A 256 -9.76 0.68 -15.90
N TRP A 257 -10.43 1.59 -16.61
CA TRP A 257 -11.49 2.41 -16.04
C TRP A 257 -12.66 1.57 -15.49
N ALA A 258 -13.08 0.53 -16.22
CA ALA A 258 -14.12 -0.40 -15.77
C ALA A 258 -13.71 -1.15 -14.50
N ASN A 259 -12.43 -1.52 -14.36
CA ASN A 259 -11.90 -2.18 -13.16
C ASN A 259 -11.84 -1.23 -11.96
N GLU A 260 -11.43 0.03 -12.15
CA GLU A 260 -11.42 1.01 -11.06
C GLU A 260 -12.82 1.39 -10.59
N LEU A 261 -13.78 1.55 -11.51
CA LEU A 261 -15.19 1.77 -11.16
C LEU A 261 -15.76 0.61 -10.35
N MET A 262 -15.44 -0.62 -10.74
CA MET A 262 -15.84 -1.82 -9.99
C MET A 262 -15.25 -1.84 -8.58
N ALA A 263 -13.95 -1.56 -8.44
CA ALA A 263 -13.30 -1.54 -7.15
C ALA A 263 -13.89 -0.45 -6.24
N LEU A 264 -14.19 0.73 -6.78
CA LEU A 264 -14.83 1.83 -6.05
C LEU A 264 -16.28 1.50 -5.64
N ASP A 265 -17.08 0.91 -6.53
CA ASP A 265 -18.46 0.46 -6.23
C ASP A 265 -18.47 -0.61 -5.12
N GLN A 266 -17.56 -1.57 -5.17
CA GLN A 266 -17.38 -2.58 -4.12
C GLN A 266 -16.99 -1.97 -2.77
N LEU A 267 -16.13 -0.95 -2.79
CA LEU A 267 -15.71 -0.25 -1.58
C LEU A 267 -16.86 0.60 -0.99
N VAL A 268 -17.58 1.35 -1.82
CA VAL A 268 -18.54 2.36 -1.37
C VAL A 268 -19.95 1.80 -1.26
N VAL A 269 -20.50 1.31 -2.37
CA VAL A 269 -21.93 0.97 -2.52
C VAL A 269 -22.23 -0.41 -1.94
N GLU A 270 -21.41 -1.42 -2.21
CA GLU A 270 -21.62 -2.78 -1.67
C GLU A 270 -21.41 -2.85 -0.15
N GLY A 271 -20.77 -1.84 0.44
CA GLY A 271 -20.67 -1.69 1.90
C GLY A 271 -22.00 -1.32 2.57
N LEU A 272 -22.97 -0.76 1.84
CA LEU A 272 -24.26 -0.32 2.37
C LEU A 272 -25.14 -1.50 2.86
N SER A 273 -25.67 -1.36 4.07
CA SER A 273 -26.51 -2.37 4.71
C SER A 273 -27.97 -2.25 4.27
N ARG A 274 -28.39 -3.11 3.33
CA ARG A 274 -29.80 -3.15 2.90
C ARG A 274 -30.76 -3.42 4.06
N SER A 275 -30.39 -4.32 4.98
CA SER A 275 -31.24 -4.66 6.13
C SER A 275 -31.45 -3.46 7.05
N TYR A 276 -30.41 -2.67 7.29
CA TYR A 276 -30.52 -1.44 8.08
C TYR A 276 -31.52 -0.46 7.47
N PHE A 277 -31.33 -0.10 6.19
CA PHE A 277 -32.20 0.89 5.54
C PHE A 277 -33.63 0.37 5.35
N LYS A 278 -33.81 -0.95 5.20
CA LYS A 278 -35.14 -1.57 5.21
C LYS A 278 -35.82 -1.37 6.57
N SER A 279 -35.14 -1.67 7.68
CA SER A 279 -35.70 -1.50 9.02
C SER A 279 -36.00 -0.03 9.33
N LYS A 280 -35.16 0.91 8.88
CA LYS A 280 -35.42 2.35 8.99
C LYS A 280 -36.65 2.80 8.21
N ALA A 281 -36.81 2.33 6.97
CA ALA A 281 -37.98 2.63 6.15
C ALA A 281 -39.28 2.07 6.78
N GLU A 282 -39.26 0.82 7.26
CA GLU A 282 -40.41 0.19 7.94
C GLU A 282 -40.78 0.93 9.24
N ALA A 283 -39.78 1.33 10.03
CA ALA A 283 -40.00 2.12 11.25
C ALA A 283 -40.61 3.50 10.98
N ALA A 284 -40.33 4.09 9.81
CA ALA A 284 -40.94 5.33 9.34
C ALA A 284 -42.35 5.14 8.74
N GLY A 285 -42.85 3.90 8.62
CA GLY A 285 -44.14 3.60 8.02
C GLY A 285 -44.15 3.49 6.49
N ILE A 286 -42.96 3.42 5.86
CA ILE A 286 -42.82 3.26 4.40
C ILE A 286 -43.08 1.80 4.01
N THR A 287 -43.91 1.58 3.00
CA THR A 287 -44.13 0.23 2.45
C THR A 287 -42.94 -0.16 1.56
N VAL A 288 -42.12 -1.10 2.04
CA VAL A 288 -40.91 -1.53 1.32
C VAL A 288 -41.22 -2.63 0.30
N GLU A 289 -40.85 -2.40 -0.96
CA GLU A 289 -40.95 -3.42 -2.00
C GLU A 289 -39.75 -4.40 -1.98
N PRO A 290 -39.94 -5.71 -2.22
CA PRO A 290 -38.88 -6.71 -2.17
C PRO A 290 -37.68 -6.43 -3.07
N GLN A 291 -37.90 -5.80 -4.23
CA GLN A 291 -36.88 -5.46 -5.24
C GLN A 291 -36.03 -4.23 -4.89
N TRP A 292 -36.41 -3.43 -3.90
CA TRP A 292 -35.67 -2.21 -3.58
C TRP A 292 -34.29 -2.55 -3.00
N GLY A 293 -33.25 -2.06 -3.66
CA GLY A 293 -31.87 -2.07 -3.15
C GLY A 293 -31.62 -0.91 -2.17
N SER A 294 -30.43 -0.90 -1.56
CA SER A 294 -30.04 0.09 -0.53
C SER A 294 -30.21 1.53 -1.01
N LEU A 295 -29.81 1.87 -2.24
CA LEU A 295 -29.93 3.24 -2.77
C LEU A 295 -31.38 3.72 -2.90
N LYS A 296 -32.30 2.83 -3.30
CA LYS A 296 -33.73 3.17 -3.37
C LYS A 296 -34.30 3.35 -1.97
N LEU A 297 -33.94 2.48 -1.03
CA LEU A 297 -34.37 2.60 0.37
C LEU A 297 -33.89 3.92 1.01
N ILE A 298 -32.63 4.30 0.80
CA ILE A 298 -32.09 5.58 1.26
C ILE A 298 -32.91 6.74 0.68
N SER A 299 -33.15 6.74 -0.63
CA SER A 299 -33.95 7.77 -1.29
C SER A 299 -35.35 7.93 -0.70
N GLU A 300 -36.03 6.83 -0.40
CA GLU A 300 -37.39 6.86 0.18
C GLU A 300 -37.39 7.34 1.63
N VAL A 301 -36.39 6.93 2.43
CA VAL A 301 -36.23 7.41 3.82
C VAL A 301 -36.00 8.92 3.84
N LEU A 302 -35.12 9.44 2.98
CA LEU A 302 -34.83 10.87 2.90
C LEU A 302 -36.06 11.68 2.45
N LEU A 303 -36.80 11.17 1.46
CA LEU A 303 -38.04 11.80 0.98
C LEU A 303 -39.10 11.85 2.11
N HIS A 304 -39.30 10.74 2.82
CA HIS A 304 -40.27 10.67 3.91
C HIS A 304 -39.88 11.57 5.09
N ALA A 305 -38.59 11.68 5.38
CA ALA A 305 -38.06 12.58 6.41
C ALA A 305 -38.09 14.07 6.01
N GLN A 306 -38.56 14.39 4.79
CA GLN A 306 -38.61 15.76 4.25
C GLN A 306 -37.24 16.45 4.23
N VAL A 307 -36.17 15.67 4.02
CA VAL A 307 -34.84 16.23 3.74
C VAL A 307 -34.92 17.06 2.46
N ASN A 308 -34.22 18.19 2.43
CA ASN A 308 -34.20 19.07 1.26
C ASN A 308 -33.81 18.28 0.00
N GLU A 309 -34.46 18.56 -1.13
CA GLU A 309 -34.26 17.84 -2.39
C GLU A 309 -32.80 17.88 -2.85
N GLU A 310 -32.12 19.02 -2.64
CA GLU A 310 -30.70 19.17 -2.97
C GLU A 310 -29.81 18.24 -2.13
N GLU A 311 -30.07 18.13 -0.82
CA GLU A 311 -29.32 17.25 0.09
C GLU A 311 -29.60 15.78 -0.21
N ALA A 312 -30.86 15.42 -0.44
CA ALA A 312 -31.24 14.06 -0.81
C ALA A 312 -30.59 13.64 -2.14
N THR A 313 -30.54 14.56 -3.10
CA THR A 313 -29.85 14.35 -4.38
C THR A 313 -28.34 14.22 -4.20
N ALA A 314 -27.73 15.05 -3.34
CA ALA A 314 -26.30 15.01 -3.04
C ALA A 314 -25.88 13.67 -2.38
N VAL A 315 -26.77 13.02 -1.63
CA VAL A 315 -26.54 11.66 -1.10
C VAL A 315 -26.67 10.60 -2.19
N VAL A 316 -27.79 10.57 -2.90
CA VAL A 316 -28.15 9.40 -3.72
C VAL A 316 -27.51 9.42 -5.10
N ALA A 317 -27.41 10.59 -5.74
CA ALA A 317 -26.99 10.69 -7.14
C ALA A 317 -25.54 10.20 -7.38
N PRO A 318 -24.54 10.54 -6.54
CA PRO A 318 -23.17 10.05 -6.74
C PRO A 318 -23.05 8.53 -6.65
N LEU A 319 -23.70 7.94 -5.63
CA LEU A 319 -23.66 6.50 -5.38
C LEU A 319 -24.37 5.72 -6.50
N LYS A 320 -25.50 6.25 -6.98
CA LYS A 320 -26.22 5.69 -8.13
C LYS A 320 -25.42 5.81 -9.42
N SER A 321 -24.80 6.97 -9.66
CA SER A 321 -23.93 7.20 -10.82
C SER A 321 -22.80 6.17 -10.87
N LEU A 322 -22.08 6.00 -9.76
CA LEU A 322 -21.04 4.99 -9.61
C LEU A 322 -21.56 3.58 -9.93
N HIS A 323 -22.68 3.18 -9.31
CA HIS A 323 -23.25 1.85 -9.47
C HIS A 323 -23.73 1.56 -10.91
N ASP A 324 -24.36 2.56 -11.55
CA ASP A 324 -24.83 2.49 -12.93
C ASP A 324 -23.67 2.43 -13.92
N LEU A 325 -22.63 3.25 -13.72
CA LEU A 325 -21.39 3.21 -14.52
C LEU A 325 -20.73 1.83 -14.42
N ARG A 326 -20.53 1.32 -13.19
CA ARG A 326 -19.97 -0.02 -12.95
C ARG A 326 -20.75 -1.11 -13.68
N SER A 327 -22.08 -1.05 -13.64
CA SER A 327 -22.96 -2.03 -14.28
C SER A 327 -22.91 -1.96 -15.82
N LYS A 328 -22.89 -0.75 -16.39
CA LYS A 328 -22.80 -0.54 -17.84
C LYS A 328 -21.43 -0.89 -18.41
N MET A 329 -20.36 -0.69 -17.64
CA MET A 329 -18.99 -0.93 -18.10
C MET A 329 -18.57 -2.40 -18.08
N LYS A 330 -19.13 -3.24 -17.20
CA LYS A 330 -18.87 -4.69 -17.17
C LYS A 330 -20.02 -5.56 -17.73
N GLY A 331 -21.18 -4.98 -18.03
CA GLY A 331 -22.32 -5.71 -18.57
C GLY A 331 -22.10 -6.18 -20.02
N HIS A 332 -22.75 -7.27 -20.41
CA HIS A 332 -22.77 -7.80 -21.79
C HIS A 332 -23.46 -6.86 -22.82
N ALA A 333 -23.89 -5.66 -22.41
CA ALA A 333 -24.38 -4.64 -23.33
C ALA A 333 -23.20 -4.23 -24.24
N GLY A 334 -23.35 -4.44 -25.54
CA GLY A 334 -22.28 -4.48 -26.53
C GLY A 334 -21.28 -3.33 -26.40
N GLY A 335 -20.00 -3.61 -26.72
CA GLY A 335 -18.88 -2.67 -26.56
C GLY A 335 -19.07 -1.29 -27.22
N SER A 336 -20.10 -1.07 -28.04
CA SER A 336 -20.50 0.24 -28.54
C SER A 336 -20.93 1.20 -27.43
N ASP A 337 -21.73 0.75 -26.47
CA ASP A 337 -22.35 1.62 -25.47
C ASP A 337 -21.33 2.02 -24.40
N ALA A 338 -20.49 1.07 -23.97
CA ALA A 338 -19.38 1.32 -23.07
C ALA A 338 -18.36 2.30 -23.66
N LYS A 339 -18.06 2.18 -24.97
CA LYS A 339 -17.16 3.09 -25.68
C LYS A 339 -17.74 4.49 -25.79
N ALA A 340 -19.03 4.62 -26.12
CA ALA A 340 -19.71 5.90 -26.19
C ALA A 340 -19.72 6.60 -24.82
N LEU A 341 -20.00 5.85 -23.75
CA LEU A 341 -19.98 6.36 -22.38
C LEU A 341 -18.58 6.81 -21.95
N ARG A 342 -17.56 6.02 -22.25
CA ARG A 342 -16.15 6.40 -22.01
C ARG A 342 -15.81 7.71 -22.70
N ASN A 343 -16.13 7.83 -23.99
CA ASN A 343 -15.84 9.04 -24.76
C ASN A 343 -16.58 10.25 -24.18
N ALA A 344 -17.86 10.10 -23.81
CA ALA A 344 -18.62 11.17 -23.18
C ALA A 344 -18.00 11.65 -21.85
N MET A 345 -17.41 10.74 -21.05
CA MET A 345 -16.71 11.12 -19.82
C MET A 345 -15.39 11.84 -20.10
N ILE A 346 -14.63 11.41 -21.12
CA ILE A 346 -13.42 12.11 -21.57
C ILE A 346 -13.78 13.50 -22.09
N ASP A 347 -14.80 13.64 -22.92
CA ASP A 347 -15.24 14.93 -23.47
C ASP A 347 -15.66 15.91 -22.36
N LYS A 348 -16.32 15.40 -21.31
CA LYS A 348 -16.80 16.22 -20.18
C LYS A 348 -15.69 16.58 -19.18
N HIS A 349 -14.75 15.67 -18.92
CA HIS A 349 -13.78 15.82 -17.83
C HIS A 349 -12.32 15.99 -18.29
N GLY A 350 -12.05 15.91 -19.59
CA GLY A 350 -10.72 15.95 -20.20
C GLY A 350 -10.06 14.57 -20.28
N ASP A 351 -10.09 13.80 -19.19
CA ASP A 351 -9.55 12.45 -19.11
C ASP A 351 -10.30 11.58 -18.08
N LEU A 352 -10.03 10.26 -18.09
CA LEU A 352 -10.70 9.33 -17.17
C LEU A 352 -10.27 9.49 -15.71
N LYS A 353 -9.06 9.98 -15.46
CA LYS A 353 -8.53 10.25 -14.11
C LYS A 353 -9.28 11.38 -13.42
N SER A 354 -9.54 12.45 -14.15
CA SER A 354 -10.25 13.65 -13.72
C SER A 354 -11.74 13.36 -13.50
N HIS A 355 -12.35 12.57 -14.39
CA HIS A 355 -13.69 12.03 -14.14
C HIS A 355 -13.74 11.19 -12.85
N PHE A 356 -12.83 10.22 -12.70
CA PHE A 356 -12.81 9.35 -11.52
C PHE A 356 -12.58 10.13 -10.22
N ARG A 357 -11.73 11.17 -10.28
CA ARG A 357 -11.50 12.09 -9.16
C ARG A 357 -12.75 12.88 -8.77
N ALA A 358 -13.49 13.42 -9.74
CA ALA A 358 -14.75 14.09 -9.48
C ALA A 358 -15.78 13.13 -8.86
N LEU A 359 -15.88 11.89 -9.40
CA LEU A 359 -16.78 10.88 -8.86
C LEU A 359 -16.41 10.47 -7.42
N ALA A 360 -15.12 10.28 -7.13
CA ALA A 360 -14.66 9.97 -5.77
C ALA A 360 -14.96 11.12 -4.77
N ASP A 361 -14.85 12.36 -5.22
CA ASP A 361 -15.18 13.57 -4.45
C ASP A 361 -16.68 13.67 -4.17
N ASP A 362 -17.52 13.41 -5.18
CA ASP A 362 -18.97 13.34 -5.02
C ASP A 362 -19.37 12.22 -4.05
N CYS A 363 -18.74 11.05 -4.15
CA CYS A 363 -18.95 9.95 -3.20
C CYS A 363 -18.47 10.30 -1.77
N ASP A 364 -17.35 11.02 -1.61
CA ASP A 364 -16.86 11.45 -0.29
C ASP A 364 -17.88 12.37 0.39
N ARG A 365 -18.41 13.34 -0.35
CA ARG A 365 -19.47 14.23 0.12
C ARG A 365 -20.74 13.47 0.47
N ALA A 366 -21.17 12.54 -0.37
CA ALA A 366 -22.37 11.73 -0.12
C ALA A 366 -22.24 10.95 1.19
N ILE A 367 -21.10 10.28 1.43
CA ILE A 367 -20.85 9.52 2.66
C ILE A 367 -20.76 10.45 3.88
N ALA A 368 -20.14 11.62 3.74
CA ALA A 368 -20.10 12.63 4.81
C ALA A 368 -21.51 13.07 5.21
N LEU A 369 -22.34 13.43 4.24
CA LEU A 369 -23.71 13.86 4.48
C LEU A 369 -24.58 12.74 5.05
N MET A 370 -24.39 11.49 4.60
CA MET A 370 -25.07 10.34 5.22
C MET A 370 -24.72 10.18 6.70
N ALA A 371 -23.45 10.40 7.08
CA ALA A 371 -23.04 10.34 8.49
C ALA A 371 -23.71 11.46 9.31
N GLU A 372 -23.74 12.69 8.79
CA GLU A 372 -24.42 13.83 9.44
C GLU A 372 -25.93 13.56 9.62
N LEU A 373 -26.58 13.02 8.60
CA LEU A 373 -28.01 12.66 8.65
C LEU A 373 -28.28 11.51 9.63
N THR A 374 -27.34 10.58 9.81
CA THR A 374 -27.44 9.55 10.85
C THR A 374 -27.30 10.16 12.25
N ASP A 375 -26.35 11.07 12.45
CA ASP A 375 -26.17 11.75 13.74
C ASP A 375 -27.38 12.62 14.09
N ALA A 376 -28.06 13.19 13.08
CA ALA A 376 -29.33 13.89 13.22
C ALA A 376 -30.55 12.97 13.44
N GLY A 377 -30.38 11.65 13.40
CA GLY A 377 -31.44 10.66 13.58
C GLY A 377 -32.35 10.44 12.37
N VAL A 378 -32.02 11.03 11.22
CA VAL A 378 -32.76 10.87 9.96
C VAL A 378 -32.48 9.51 9.34
N LEU A 379 -31.19 9.18 9.17
CA LEU A 379 -30.74 7.90 8.62
C LEU A 379 -30.53 6.84 9.70
#